data_AF-A0A7V1RJA0-F1
#
_entry.id   AF-A0A7V1RJA0-F1
#
_cell.length_a   1.000
_cell.length_b   1.000
_cell.length_c   1.000
_cell.angle_alpha   90.00
_cell.angle_beta   90.00
_cell.angle_gamma   90.00
#
_symmetry.space_group_name_H-M   'P 1'
#
loop_
_entity.id
_entity.type
_entity.pdbx_description
1 polymer ?
#
loop_
_entity_poly.entity_id
_entity_poly.type
_entity_poly.pdbx_seq_one_letter_code
_entity_poly.pdbx_strand_id
1 'polypeptide(L)'
;RDAPIFLVLISGCLLLVLALELDRALGPKQIALLGVLGAAMVALRLPGYVAGFSAMFLVVLVGGAAFGPTFGFLLGAIGTFASGLFVGGIGPWLPFQMVSVGWVGLGAGMLPRSGRWRVPALAAYGVLVGYLFGAVMNLWAWPFIGSGTPIGWAPGAGLAGNLRRYLAYYLATSLAWDTFRAVGNGLLVVVLGGPLLRTLDRAARRLRLDVQVAV
;
A
#
# COMPACT_ATOMS: atom_id res chain seq x y z
N ARG A 1 -14.51 -25.68 4.63
CA ARG A 1 -13.43 -26.41 3.93
C ARG A 1 -12.92 -25.61 2.71
N ASP A 2 -13.61 -24.53 2.34
CA ASP A 2 -13.45 -23.86 1.03
C ASP A 2 -12.57 -22.60 1.09
N ALA A 3 -12.32 -22.07 2.29
CA ALA A 3 -11.48 -20.90 2.53
C ALA A 3 -10.12 -20.92 1.80
N PRO A 4 -9.32 -22.02 1.82
CA PRO A 4 -8.04 -22.03 1.09
C PRO A 4 -8.21 -21.97 -0.43
N ILE A 5 -9.28 -22.56 -0.98
CA ILE A 5 -9.56 -22.53 -2.43
C ILE A 5 -9.93 -21.12 -2.87
N PHE A 6 -10.79 -20.44 -2.10
CA PHE A 6 -11.15 -19.04 -2.37
C PHE A 6 -9.93 -18.12 -2.34
N LEU A 7 -9.01 -18.31 -1.41
CA LEU A 7 -7.79 -17.51 -1.32
C LEU A 7 -6.85 -17.73 -2.52
N VAL A 8 -6.69 -18.97 -2.97
CA VAL A 8 -5.90 -19.29 -4.17
C VAL A 8 -6.54 -18.67 -5.41
N LEU A 9 -7.86 -18.78 -5.56
CA LEU A 9 -8.59 -18.18 -6.69
C LEU A 9 -8.48 -16.65 -6.69
N ILE A 10 -8.69 -15.99 -5.55
CA ILE A 10 -8.55 -14.53 -5.44
C ILE A 10 -7.12 -14.09 -5.76
N SER A 11 -6.11 -14.81 -5.25
CA SER A 11 -4.71 -14.52 -5.55
C SER A 11 -4.42 -14.68 -7.05
N GLY A 12 -4.91 -15.76 -7.66
CA GLY A 12 -4.77 -16.02 -9.10
C GLY A 12 -5.44 -14.97 -9.96
N CYS A 13 -6.69 -14.61 -9.65
CA CYS A 13 -7.42 -13.54 -10.33
C CYS A 13 -6.73 -12.19 -10.18
N LEU A 14 -6.23 -11.86 -8.98
CA LEU A 14 -5.50 -10.62 -8.74
C LEU A 14 -4.21 -10.56 -9.57
N LEU A 15 -3.43 -11.65 -9.58
CA LEU A 15 -2.22 -11.72 -10.39
C LEU A 15 -2.51 -11.62 -11.88
N LEU A 16 -3.58 -12.27 -12.36
CA LEU A 16 -4.03 -12.18 -13.74
C LEU A 16 -4.42 -10.74 -14.11
N VAL A 17 -5.24 -10.08 -13.29
CA VAL A 17 -5.65 -8.70 -13.53
C VAL A 17 -4.44 -7.77 -13.55
N LEU A 18 -3.50 -7.94 -12.61
CA LEU A 18 -2.27 -7.14 -12.59
C LEU A 18 -1.40 -7.38 -13.81
N ALA A 19 -1.31 -8.63 -14.31
CA ALA A 19 -0.57 -8.95 -15.53
C ALA A 19 -1.21 -8.32 -16.77
N LEU A 20 -2.55 -8.35 -16.87
CA LEU A 20 -3.28 -7.70 -17.96
C LEU A 20 -3.12 -6.17 -17.90
N GLU A 21 -3.17 -5.59 -16.71
CA GLU A 21 -3.03 -4.14 -16.54
C GLU A 21 -1.59 -3.67 -16.81
N LEU A 22 -0.59 -4.47 -16.46
CA LEU A 22 0.82 -4.23 -16.81
C LEU A 22 1.02 -4.05 -18.31
N ASP A 23 0.45 -4.97 -19.10
CA ASP A 23 0.58 -4.97 -20.56
C ASP A 23 -0.16 -3.79 -21.20
N ARG A 24 -1.32 -3.42 -20.65
CA ARG A 24 -2.18 -2.36 -21.19
C ARG A 24 -1.75 -0.96 -20.78
N ALA A 25 -1.30 -0.78 -19.54
CA ALA A 25 -1.16 0.54 -18.94
C ALA A 25 0.28 1.06 -18.88
N LEU A 26 1.29 0.18 -18.95
CA LEU A 26 2.68 0.56 -18.78
C LEU A 26 3.54 0.23 -20.00
N GLY A 27 4.33 1.21 -20.47
CA GLY A 27 5.36 0.96 -21.47
C GLY A 27 6.57 0.20 -20.90
N PRO A 28 7.46 -0.35 -21.75
CA PRO A 28 8.59 -1.18 -21.31
C PRO A 28 9.51 -0.51 -20.28
N LYS A 29 9.73 0.81 -20.41
CA LYS A 29 10.55 1.60 -19.46
C LYS A 29 9.88 1.75 -18.09
N GLN A 30 8.56 1.85 -18.04
CA GLN A 30 7.81 1.89 -16.78
C GLN A 30 7.83 0.53 -16.11
N ILE A 31 7.70 -0.56 -16.87
CA ILE A 31 7.84 -1.92 -16.34
C ILE A 31 9.23 -2.13 -15.73
N ALA A 32 10.29 -1.70 -16.43
CA ALA A 32 11.65 -1.75 -15.88
C ALA A 32 11.79 -0.97 -14.57
N LEU A 33 11.21 0.23 -14.52
CA LEU A 33 11.24 1.07 -13.32
C LEU A 33 10.42 0.48 -12.17
N LEU A 34 9.29 -0.17 -12.48
CA LEU A 34 8.49 -0.91 -11.52
C LEU A 34 9.30 -2.05 -10.89
N GLY A 35 10.12 -2.75 -11.69
CA GLY A 35 11.06 -3.75 -11.19
C GLY A 35 12.11 -3.16 -10.24
N VAL A 36 12.72 -2.03 -10.60
CA VAL A 36 13.73 -1.35 -9.76
C VAL A 36 13.14 -0.86 -8.44
N LEU A 37 12.00 -0.16 -8.49
CA LEU A 37 11.33 0.34 -7.29
C LEU A 37 10.74 -0.81 -6.47
N GLY A 38 10.24 -1.86 -7.12
CA GLY A 38 9.81 -3.09 -6.47
C GLY A 38 10.96 -3.77 -5.71
N ALA A 39 12.15 -3.86 -6.30
CA ALA A 39 13.34 -4.37 -5.61
C ALA A 39 13.72 -3.51 -4.39
N ALA A 40 13.59 -2.17 -4.50
CA ALA A 40 13.78 -1.28 -3.36
C ALA A 40 12.74 -1.53 -2.25
N MET A 41 11.48 -1.82 -2.60
CA MET A 41 10.46 -2.22 -1.61
C MET A 41 10.86 -3.52 -0.90
N VAL A 42 11.38 -4.52 -1.62
CA VAL A 42 11.89 -5.76 -1.01
C VAL A 42 13.01 -5.44 -0.02
N ALA A 43 14.03 -4.69 -0.46
CA ALA A 43 15.18 -4.35 0.37
C ALA A 43 14.78 -3.61 1.65
N LEU A 44 13.85 -2.67 1.56
CA LEU A 44 13.35 -1.90 2.70
C LEU A 44 12.37 -2.66 3.60
N ARG A 45 11.88 -3.83 3.16
CA ARG A 45 11.04 -4.72 3.96
C ARG A 45 11.86 -5.78 4.71
N LEU A 46 13.09 -6.09 4.27
CA LEU A 46 13.97 -7.09 4.88
C LEU A 46 14.30 -6.85 6.38
N PRO A 47 14.50 -5.61 6.87
CA PRO A 47 14.66 -5.36 8.30
C PRO A 47 13.43 -5.74 9.14
N GLY A 48 12.32 -6.10 8.50
CA GLY A 48 11.06 -6.48 9.14
C GLY A 48 10.14 -5.29 9.41
N TYR A 49 9.01 -5.59 10.02
CA TYR A 49 8.10 -4.55 10.52
C TYR A 49 8.56 -4.12 11.91
N VAL A 50 9.05 -2.87 12.02
CA VAL A 50 9.30 -2.27 13.33
C VAL A 50 8.00 -1.64 13.79
N ALA A 51 7.37 -2.22 14.81
CA ALA A 51 6.10 -1.75 15.34
C ALA A 51 5.02 -1.48 14.26
N GLY A 52 4.84 -2.40 13.33
CA GLY A 52 3.85 -2.30 12.24
C GLY A 52 4.26 -1.41 11.08
N PHE A 53 5.40 -0.72 11.16
CA PHE A 53 5.96 0.13 10.12
C PHE A 53 7.00 -0.60 9.26
N SER A 54 7.01 -0.30 7.96
CA SER A 54 8.07 -0.71 7.03
C SER A 54 8.41 0.47 6.11
N ALA A 55 9.70 0.71 5.88
CA ALA A 55 10.16 1.77 5.00
C ALA A 55 9.75 1.57 3.52
N MET A 56 9.24 0.38 3.16
CA MET A 56 8.70 0.13 1.81
C MET A 56 7.58 1.12 1.42
N PHE A 57 6.81 1.63 2.39
CA PHE A 57 5.74 2.60 2.15
C PHE A 57 6.27 3.90 1.55
N LEU A 58 7.50 4.32 1.92
CA LEU A 58 8.12 5.51 1.34
C LEU A 58 8.26 5.35 -0.18
N VAL A 59 8.72 4.18 -0.65
CA VAL A 59 8.91 3.91 -2.08
C VAL A 59 7.59 4.00 -2.84
N VAL A 60 6.52 3.42 -2.29
CA VAL A 60 5.19 3.45 -2.89
C VAL A 60 4.63 4.87 -2.93
N LEU A 61 4.78 5.63 -1.84
CA LEU A 61 4.34 7.03 -1.75
C LEU A 61 5.06 7.92 -2.77
N VAL A 62 6.40 7.88 -2.83
CA VAL A 62 7.15 8.71 -3.78
C VAL A 62 7.01 8.22 -5.22
N GLY A 63 6.87 6.90 -5.43
CA GLY A 63 6.66 6.30 -6.74
C GLY A 63 5.31 6.69 -7.33
N GLY A 64 4.23 6.58 -6.56
CA GLY A 64 2.91 7.08 -6.96
C GLY A 64 2.94 8.57 -7.28
N ALA A 65 3.48 9.38 -6.36
CA ALA A 65 3.56 10.84 -6.54
C ALA A 65 4.43 11.28 -7.74
N ALA A 66 5.42 10.48 -8.14
CA ALA A 66 6.31 10.77 -9.27
C ALA A 66 5.78 10.24 -10.61
N PHE A 67 5.06 9.12 -10.64
CA PHE A 67 4.67 8.43 -11.89
C PHE A 67 3.16 8.32 -12.11
N GLY A 68 2.34 8.77 -11.17
CA GLY A 68 0.89 8.85 -11.29
C GLY A 68 0.14 7.68 -10.66
N PRO A 69 -1.21 7.74 -10.65
CA PRO A 69 -2.06 6.81 -9.90
C PRO A 69 -1.91 5.36 -10.37
N THR A 70 -1.96 5.11 -11.69
CA THR A 70 -1.85 3.77 -12.26
C THR A 70 -0.53 3.10 -11.92
N PHE A 71 0.59 3.82 -12.12
CA PHE A 71 1.91 3.31 -11.75
C PHE A 71 2.02 3.07 -10.25
N GLY A 72 1.50 3.99 -9.42
CA GLY A 72 1.49 3.84 -7.96
C GLY A 72 0.73 2.60 -7.50
N PHE A 73 -0.43 2.32 -8.09
CA PHE A 73 -1.21 1.13 -7.82
C PHE A 73 -0.44 -0.15 -8.15
N LEU A 74 0.09 -0.23 -9.38
CA LEU A 74 0.84 -1.39 -9.84
C LEU A 74 2.11 -1.60 -9.02
N LEU A 75 2.84 -0.53 -8.69
CA LEU A 75 4.03 -0.60 -7.84
C LEU A 75 3.66 -1.14 -6.45
N GLY A 76 2.59 -0.62 -5.85
CA GLY A 76 2.12 -1.06 -4.55
C GLY A 76 1.71 -2.53 -4.55
N ALA A 77 0.95 -2.98 -5.54
CA ALA A 77 0.48 -4.35 -5.61
C ALA A 77 1.60 -5.36 -5.95
N ILE A 78 2.32 -5.12 -7.04
CA ILE A 78 3.35 -6.04 -7.54
C ILE A 78 4.58 -6.00 -6.65
N GLY A 79 5.00 -4.82 -6.19
CA GLY A 79 6.11 -4.69 -5.24
C GLY A 79 5.81 -5.37 -3.90
N THR A 80 4.57 -5.28 -3.42
CA THR A 80 4.15 -6.01 -2.20
C THR A 80 4.20 -7.52 -2.43
N PHE A 81 3.69 -8.02 -3.56
CA PHE A 81 3.78 -9.43 -3.92
C PHE A 81 5.23 -9.91 -3.96
N ALA A 82 6.09 -9.22 -4.72
CA ALA A 82 7.51 -9.55 -4.80
C ALA A 82 8.15 -9.56 -3.41
N SER A 83 7.92 -8.53 -2.58
CA SER A 83 8.46 -8.50 -1.22
C SER A 83 7.95 -9.63 -0.32
N GLY A 84 6.72 -10.09 -0.54
CA GLY A 84 6.16 -11.26 0.14
C GLY A 84 6.90 -12.56 -0.22
N LEU A 85 7.36 -12.71 -1.46
CA LEU A 85 8.16 -13.88 -1.88
C LEU A 85 9.50 -13.94 -1.15
N PHE A 86 10.19 -12.80 -0.99
CA PHE A 86 11.54 -12.77 -0.40
C PHE A 86 11.57 -12.77 1.13
N VAL A 87 10.57 -12.16 1.79
CA VAL A 87 10.52 -12.04 3.25
C VAL A 87 9.70 -13.19 3.89
N GLY A 88 9.32 -14.20 3.10
CA GLY A 88 8.51 -15.34 3.58
C GLY A 88 7.07 -14.95 3.96
N GLY A 89 6.55 -13.89 3.35
CA GLY A 89 5.25 -13.28 3.65
C GLY A 89 4.08 -13.80 2.81
N ILE A 90 4.18 -15.01 2.23
CA ILE A 90 3.08 -15.60 1.46
C ILE A 90 2.04 -16.17 2.43
N GLY A 91 0.86 -15.57 2.46
CA GLY A 91 -0.23 -16.04 3.30
C GLY A 91 -1.59 -15.44 2.91
N PRO A 92 -2.67 -15.81 3.61
CA PRO A 92 -4.03 -15.34 3.32
C PRO A 92 -4.20 -13.82 3.26
N TRP A 93 -3.36 -13.08 3.99
CA TRP A 93 -3.37 -11.62 4.02
C TRP A 93 -2.77 -10.99 2.75
N LEU A 94 -1.95 -11.71 1.98
CA LEU A 94 -1.14 -11.13 0.92
C LEU A 94 -1.98 -10.46 -0.18
N PRO A 95 -3.07 -11.06 -0.70
CA PRO A 95 -3.91 -10.39 -1.71
C PRO A 95 -4.51 -9.08 -1.19
N PHE A 96 -4.99 -9.08 0.06
CA PHE A 96 -5.50 -7.87 0.72
C PHE A 96 -4.40 -6.83 0.90
N GLN A 97 -3.18 -7.26 1.23
CA GLN A 97 -2.02 -6.39 1.35
C GLN A 97 -1.62 -5.77 0.01
N MET A 98 -1.61 -6.57 -1.07
CA MET A 98 -1.32 -6.10 -2.42
C MET A 98 -2.29 -4.99 -2.84
N VAL A 99 -3.59 -5.20 -2.67
CA VAL A 99 -4.62 -4.20 -3.00
C VAL A 99 -4.50 -2.98 -2.10
N SER A 100 -4.33 -3.16 -0.78
CA SER A 100 -4.25 -2.06 0.18
C SER A 100 -3.03 -1.16 -0.08
N VAL A 101 -1.85 -1.75 -0.31
CA VAL A 101 -0.64 -0.98 -0.66
C VAL A 101 -0.78 -0.38 -2.06
N GLY A 102 -1.45 -1.07 -3.00
CA GLY A 102 -1.82 -0.52 -4.29
C GLY A 102 -2.63 0.78 -4.15
N TRP A 103 -3.67 0.80 -3.31
CA TRP A 103 -4.45 2.01 -3.05
C TRP A 103 -3.62 3.14 -2.42
N VAL A 104 -2.65 2.81 -1.55
CA VAL A 104 -1.70 3.80 -1.02
C VAL A 104 -0.95 4.49 -2.17
N GLY A 105 -0.40 3.72 -3.11
CA GLY A 105 0.32 4.25 -4.26
C GLY A 105 -0.58 5.01 -5.24
N LEU A 106 -1.79 4.51 -5.47
CA LEU A 106 -2.80 5.16 -6.32
C LEU A 106 -3.10 6.57 -5.81
N GLY A 107 -3.50 6.69 -4.54
CA GLY A 107 -3.86 8.00 -3.98
C GLY A 107 -2.67 8.95 -3.88
N ALA A 108 -1.45 8.45 -3.64
CA ALA A 108 -0.25 9.28 -3.70
C ALA A 108 -0.05 9.89 -5.10
N GLY A 109 -0.41 9.15 -6.15
CA GLY A 109 -0.35 9.64 -7.53
C GLY A 109 -1.40 10.68 -7.90
N MET A 110 -2.46 10.83 -7.10
CA MET A 110 -3.50 11.86 -7.27
C MET A 110 -3.15 13.19 -6.59
N LEU A 111 -2.06 13.23 -5.80
CA LEU A 111 -1.62 14.43 -5.09
C LEU A 111 -0.92 15.45 -6.02
N PRO A 112 -0.75 16.71 -5.57
CA PRO A 112 -0.06 17.72 -6.34
C PRO A 112 1.34 17.29 -6.80
N ARG A 113 1.61 17.40 -8.10
CA ARG A 113 2.87 16.92 -8.71
C ARG A 113 4.00 17.94 -8.66
N SER A 114 3.71 19.20 -8.32
CA SER A 114 4.69 20.29 -8.31
C SER A 114 4.33 21.35 -7.27
N GLY A 115 5.24 22.31 -7.08
CA GLY A 115 5.04 23.44 -6.18
C GLY A 115 5.30 23.14 -4.70
N ARG A 116 5.09 24.17 -3.87
CA ARG A 116 5.43 24.16 -2.43
C ARG A 116 4.64 23.13 -1.61
N TRP A 117 3.47 22.71 -2.09
CA TRP A 117 2.59 21.78 -1.38
C TRP A 117 2.88 20.31 -1.64
N ARG A 118 3.75 19.98 -2.61
CA ARG A 118 4.00 18.59 -3.01
C ARG A 118 4.46 17.70 -1.85
N VAL A 119 5.50 18.12 -1.11
CA VAL A 119 6.04 17.34 0.02
C VAL A 119 5.11 17.38 1.23
N PRO A 120 4.58 18.55 1.66
CA PRO A 120 3.63 18.58 2.78
C PRO A 120 2.36 17.75 2.53
N ALA A 121 1.78 17.82 1.32
CA ALA A 121 0.60 17.03 0.97
C ALA A 121 0.93 15.53 0.99
N LEU A 122 2.07 15.11 0.45
CA LEU A 122 2.50 13.71 0.48
C LEU A 122 2.78 13.23 1.91
N ALA A 123 3.32 14.09 2.78
CA ALA A 123 3.58 13.74 4.17
C ALA A 123 2.26 13.56 4.94
N ALA A 124 1.32 14.52 4.80
CA ALA A 124 0.00 14.43 5.40
C ALA A 124 -0.77 13.18 4.90
N TYR A 125 -0.68 12.91 3.60
CA TYR A 125 -1.24 11.69 3.02
C TYR A 125 -0.56 10.43 3.57
N GLY A 126 0.76 10.41 3.72
CA GLY A 126 1.51 9.30 4.33
C GLY A 126 1.09 8.99 5.77
N VAL A 127 0.77 10.02 6.55
CA VAL A 127 0.19 9.88 7.90
C VAL A 127 -1.22 9.28 7.80
N LEU A 128 -2.10 9.88 6.99
CA LEU A 128 -3.48 9.42 6.82
C LEU A 128 -3.54 7.95 6.40
N VAL A 129 -2.79 7.57 5.37
CA VAL A 129 -2.77 6.19 4.88
C VAL A 129 -2.06 5.22 5.81
N GLY A 130 -1.23 5.70 6.75
CA GLY A 130 -0.67 4.87 7.81
C GLY A 130 -1.76 4.23 8.67
N TYR A 131 -2.78 5.02 9.03
CA TYR A 131 -3.97 4.56 9.74
C TYR A 131 -4.93 3.78 8.84
N LEU A 132 -5.27 4.33 7.65
CA LEU A 132 -6.22 3.68 6.75
C LEU A 132 -5.75 2.29 6.31
N PHE A 133 -4.45 2.13 6.03
CA PHE A 133 -3.89 0.83 5.66
C PHE A 133 -4.12 -0.21 6.76
N GLY A 134 -3.81 0.12 8.02
CA GLY A 134 -4.00 -0.83 9.11
C GLY A 134 -5.47 -1.10 9.41
N ALA A 135 -6.34 -0.07 9.34
CA ALA A 135 -7.78 -0.24 9.45
C ALA A 135 -8.30 -1.23 8.37
N VAL A 136 -8.02 -0.99 7.10
CA VAL A 136 -8.44 -1.88 6.01
C VAL A 136 -7.85 -3.28 6.18
N MET A 137 -6.56 -3.39 6.50
CA MET A 137 -5.90 -4.69 6.71
C MET A 137 -6.50 -5.46 7.89
N ASN A 138 -6.94 -4.81 8.94
CA ASN A 138 -7.54 -5.51 10.07
C ASN A 138 -8.88 -6.16 9.73
N LEU A 139 -9.60 -5.67 8.72
CA LEU A 139 -10.92 -6.21 8.36
C LEU A 139 -10.85 -7.66 7.87
N TRP A 140 -9.77 -8.08 7.21
CA TRP A 140 -9.66 -9.46 6.75
C TRP A 140 -9.52 -10.43 7.94
N ALA A 141 -8.82 -10.03 9.00
CA ALA A 141 -8.49 -10.90 10.14
C ALA A 141 -9.46 -10.77 11.31
N TRP A 142 -10.03 -9.59 11.52
CA TRP A 142 -10.86 -9.25 12.68
C TRP A 142 -12.02 -10.24 12.94
N PRO A 143 -12.80 -10.69 11.94
CA PRO A 143 -13.87 -11.65 12.16
C PRO A 143 -13.41 -12.98 12.74
N PHE A 144 -12.15 -13.37 12.46
CA PHE A 144 -11.57 -14.63 12.90
C PHE A 144 -10.89 -14.47 14.27
N ILE A 145 -10.03 -13.46 14.43
CA ILE A 145 -9.25 -13.24 15.65
C ILE A 145 -10.13 -12.79 16.82
N GLY A 146 -11.11 -11.93 16.55
CA GLY A 146 -12.02 -11.44 17.59
C GLY A 146 -13.16 -12.41 17.93
N SER A 147 -13.25 -13.56 17.24
CA SER A 147 -14.40 -14.46 17.37
C SER A 147 -14.68 -14.87 18.82
N GLY A 148 -15.94 -14.85 19.22
CA GLY A 148 -16.35 -15.15 20.61
C GLY A 148 -16.10 -14.04 21.63
N THR A 149 -15.49 -12.92 21.25
CA THR A 149 -15.24 -11.78 22.17
C THR A 149 -16.29 -10.66 22.03
N PRO A 150 -16.43 -9.76 23.03
CA PRO A 150 -17.33 -8.61 22.94
C PRO A 150 -16.99 -7.62 21.81
N ILE A 151 -15.72 -7.59 21.37
CA ILE A 151 -15.20 -6.72 20.30
C ILE A 151 -15.06 -7.46 18.95
N GLY A 152 -15.43 -8.74 18.90
CA GLY A 152 -15.45 -9.54 17.68
C GLY A 152 -16.69 -9.37 16.83
N TRP A 153 -16.64 -9.91 15.61
CA TRP A 153 -17.78 -9.98 14.71
C TRP A 153 -18.98 -10.70 15.36
N ALA A 154 -20.18 -10.14 15.20
CA ALA A 154 -21.42 -10.72 15.69
C ALA A 154 -22.48 -10.75 14.56
N PRO A 155 -22.93 -11.95 14.12
CA PRO A 155 -23.87 -12.08 13.01
C PRO A 155 -25.20 -11.33 13.21
N GLY A 156 -25.70 -11.26 14.45
CA GLY A 156 -26.97 -10.58 14.77
C GLY A 156 -26.86 -9.09 15.10
N ALA A 157 -25.66 -8.49 15.10
CA ALA A 157 -25.47 -7.11 15.57
C ALA A 157 -25.78 -6.03 14.52
N GLY A 158 -26.08 -6.41 13.27
CA GLY A 158 -26.27 -5.48 12.15
C GLY A 158 -25.00 -4.69 11.80
N LEU A 159 -25.11 -3.75 10.84
CA LEU A 159 -23.97 -2.96 10.38
C LEU A 159 -23.42 -2.04 11.48
N ALA A 160 -24.29 -1.23 12.10
CA ALA A 160 -23.88 -0.28 13.13
C ALA A 160 -23.26 -0.97 14.36
N GLY A 161 -23.80 -2.11 14.78
CA GLY A 161 -23.26 -2.88 15.90
C GLY A 161 -21.87 -3.47 15.58
N ASN A 162 -21.69 -4.00 14.38
CA ASN A 162 -20.38 -4.51 13.96
C ASN A 162 -19.35 -3.39 13.73
N LEU A 163 -19.75 -2.21 13.24
CA LEU A 163 -18.86 -1.05 13.16
C LEU A 163 -18.36 -0.60 14.54
N ARG A 164 -19.23 -0.58 15.55
CA ARG A 164 -18.83 -0.27 16.94
C ARG A 164 -17.86 -1.30 17.50
N ARG A 165 -18.13 -2.59 17.27
CA ARG A 165 -17.26 -3.71 17.69
C ARG A 165 -15.89 -3.61 17.02
N TYR A 166 -15.87 -3.37 15.71
CA TYR A 166 -14.65 -3.19 14.94
C TYR A 166 -13.84 -1.97 15.41
N LEU A 167 -14.49 -0.83 15.65
CA LEU A 167 -13.81 0.36 16.17
C LEU A 167 -13.17 0.07 17.54
N ALA A 168 -13.90 -0.61 18.44
CA ALA A 168 -13.34 -1.01 19.73
C ALA A 168 -12.14 -1.95 19.57
N TYR A 169 -12.22 -2.92 18.66
CA TYR A 169 -11.10 -3.80 18.31
C TYR A 169 -9.89 -3.03 17.77
N TYR A 170 -10.11 -2.11 16.83
CA TYR A 170 -9.06 -1.31 16.21
C TYR A 170 -8.34 -0.44 17.25
N LEU A 171 -9.10 0.28 18.08
CA LEU A 171 -8.56 1.14 19.13
C LEU A 171 -7.76 0.34 20.16
N ALA A 172 -8.23 -0.84 20.54
CA ALA A 172 -7.58 -1.68 21.55
C ALA A 172 -6.32 -2.38 21.05
N THR A 173 -6.29 -2.79 19.78
CA THR A 173 -5.24 -3.71 19.29
C THR A 173 -4.27 -3.08 18.30
N SER A 174 -4.70 -2.05 17.57
CA SER A 174 -4.05 -1.65 16.31
C SER A 174 -3.61 -0.19 16.28
N LEU A 175 -4.31 0.69 17.00
CA LEU A 175 -4.05 2.13 16.97
C LEU A 175 -2.59 2.48 17.27
N ALA A 176 -1.97 1.85 18.27
CA ALA A 176 -0.58 2.12 18.63
C ALA A 176 0.40 1.78 17.50
N TRP A 177 0.24 0.60 16.88
CA TRP A 177 1.07 0.17 15.74
C TRP A 177 0.86 1.05 14.51
N ASP A 178 -0.38 1.40 14.23
CA ASP A 178 -0.72 2.27 13.09
C ASP A 178 -0.25 3.71 13.30
N THR A 179 -0.22 4.19 14.55
CA THR A 179 0.38 5.50 14.90
C THR A 179 1.87 5.50 14.60
N PHE A 180 2.59 4.43 14.96
CA PHE A 180 4.01 4.31 14.64
C PHE A 180 4.24 4.31 13.13
N ARG A 181 3.42 3.58 12.36
CA ARG A 181 3.45 3.61 10.89
C ARG A 181 3.16 5.00 10.33
N ALA A 182 2.10 5.65 10.81
CA ALA A 182 1.67 6.96 10.32
C ALA A 182 2.75 8.02 10.55
N VAL A 183 3.34 8.05 11.75
CA VAL A 183 4.45 8.95 12.09
C VAL A 183 5.69 8.60 11.25
N GLY A 184 6.06 7.32 11.14
CA GLY A 184 7.20 6.88 10.32
C GLY A 184 7.07 7.28 8.86
N ASN A 185 5.90 7.10 8.25
CA ASN A 185 5.62 7.56 6.89
C ASN A 185 5.78 9.07 6.75
N GLY A 186 5.13 9.84 7.63
CA GLY A 186 5.20 11.30 7.62
C GLY A 186 6.63 11.82 7.75
N LEU A 187 7.38 11.30 8.73
CA LEU A 187 8.78 11.67 8.97
C LEU A 187 9.67 11.33 7.79
N LEU A 188 9.57 10.11 7.24
CA LEU A 188 10.36 9.73 6.06
C LEU A 188 10.06 10.61 4.85
N VAL A 189 8.79 10.98 4.62
CA VAL A 189 8.44 11.88 3.51
C VAL A 189 8.97 13.28 3.75
N VAL A 190 8.89 13.81 4.97
CA VAL A 190 9.44 15.14 5.29
C VAL A 190 10.96 15.19 5.08
N VAL A 191 11.68 14.15 5.53
CA VAL A 191 13.14 14.10 5.47
C VAL A 191 13.65 13.76 4.06
N LEU A 192 13.05 12.75 3.41
CA LEU A 192 13.58 12.17 2.16
C LEU A 192 12.73 12.47 0.92
N GLY A 193 11.46 12.89 1.09
CA GLY A 193 10.52 13.06 -0.03
C GLY A 193 11.01 14.06 -1.07
N GLY A 194 11.53 15.21 -0.66
CA GLY A 194 12.07 16.22 -1.58
C GLY A 194 13.20 15.69 -2.48
N PRO A 195 14.32 15.20 -1.91
CA PRO A 195 15.42 14.62 -2.68
C PRO A 195 15.00 13.45 -3.57
N LEU A 196 14.17 12.53 -3.06
CA LEU A 196 13.69 11.37 -3.81
C LEU A 196 12.81 11.77 -5.00
N LEU A 197 11.81 12.64 -4.78
CA LEU A 197 10.93 13.11 -5.85
C LEU A 197 11.69 13.82 -6.96
N ARG A 198 12.68 14.69 -6.63
CA ARG A 198 13.53 15.33 -7.65
C ARG A 198 14.32 14.32 -8.48
N THR A 199 14.80 13.25 -7.83
CA THR A 199 15.57 12.18 -8.48
C THR A 199 14.67 11.37 -9.42
N LEU A 200 13.49 11.00 -8.95
CA LEU A 200 12.50 10.26 -9.74
C LEU A 200 11.96 11.10 -10.91
N ASP A 201 11.68 12.38 -10.72
CA ASP A 201 11.27 13.27 -11.81
C ASP A 201 12.36 13.41 -12.88
N ARG A 202 13.63 13.47 -12.46
CA ARG A 202 14.76 13.51 -13.40
C ARG A 202 14.85 12.21 -14.19
N ALA A 203 14.65 11.07 -13.54
CA ALA A 203 14.59 9.78 -14.22
C ALA A 203 13.42 9.73 -15.22
N ALA A 204 12.23 10.20 -14.82
CA ALA A 204 11.05 10.28 -15.69
C ALA A 204 11.32 11.07 -16.98
N ARG A 205 11.91 12.27 -16.84
CA ARG A 205 12.28 13.12 -17.98
C ARG A 205 13.31 12.46 -18.89
N ARG A 206 14.34 11.82 -18.33
CA ARG A 206 15.37 11.12 -19.13
C ARG A 206 14.80 9.92 -19.89
N LEU A 207 13.88 9.20 -19.27
CA LEU A 207 13.24 8.04 -19.88
C LEU A 207 12.16 8.43 -20.91
N ARG A 208 11.84 9.73 -21.05
CA ARG A 208 10.73 10.24 -21.86
C ARG A 208 9.43 9.50 -21.53
N LEU A 209 9.17 9.33 -20.24
CA LEU A 209 7.88 8.83 -19.79
C LEU A 209 6.88 9.96 -19.99
N ASP A 210 6.25 10.02 -21.16
CA ASP A 210 5.03 10.81 -21.34
C ASP A 210 3.97 10.19 -20.44
N VAL A 211 3.84 10.75 -19.25
CA VAL A 211 2.70 10.47 -18.38
C VAL A 211 1.53 11.12 -19.11
N GLN A 212 0.82 10.34 -19.92
CA GLN A 212 -0.43 10.77 -20.55
C GLN A 212 -1.33 11.33 -19.46
N VAL A 213 -1.50 12.65 -19.48
CA VAL A 213 -2.49 13.33 -18.65
C VAL A 213 -3.83 12.89 -19.22
N ALA A 214 -4.55 12.04 -18.49
CA ALA A 214 -5.98 11.92 -18.71
C ALA A 214 -6.56 13.32 -18.44
N VAL A 215 -6.93 14.01 -19.52
CA VAL A 215 -7.67 15.27 -19.53
C VAL A 215 -9.06 15.03 -18.96
#